data_AF-A0A246EJ40-F1
#
_entry.id   AF-A0A246EJ40-F1
#
_cell.length_a   1.000
_cell.length_b   1.000
_cell.length_c   1.000
_cell.angle_alpha   90.00
_cell.angle_beta   90.00
_cell.angle_gamma   90.00
#
_symmetry.space_group_name_H-M   'P 1'
#
loop_
_entity.id
_entity.type
_entity.pdbx_description
1 polymer ?
#
loop_
_entity_poly.entity_id
_entity_poly.type
_entity_poly.pdbx_seq_one_letter_code
_entity_poly.pdbx_strand_id
1 'polypeptide(L)'
;MGTNSIKSNLSKETAISQIKLSLGADIKKENMIIVVEGQDDIKFLRKFCKPNTKIFESYSGKQGVEEIICSKIINDFRVIGIRDKDYCNTPIYNRIFFYDKCCLEMMILSFDEIFESLYSEFYNGKINSYELKELIFKELYKISITRKYNEENGLSIKFSGLNFNNLITNDKLELPTFINELKKINSGKYIPNFERLLNSKVEEEVDYFNITNGHDFLYFFKTICDKSKNNTTGISKDAIPSALRTSFSKIHFKLTKLYQTTKEYCKNNTLYLWDC
;
A
#
# COMPACT_ATOMS: atom_id res chain seq x y z
N MET A 1 7.83 4.71 23.27
CA MET A 1 7.09 4.86 22.00
C MET A 1 5.81 5.62 22.30
N GLY A 2 5.67 6.85 21.81
CA GLY A 2 4.44 7.63 21.99
C GLY A 2 3.38 7.10 21.04
N THR A 3 2.37 6.43 21.58
CA THR A 3 1.10 6.22 20.87
C THR A 3 0.50 7.60 20.60
N ASN A 4 0.39 7.98 19.32
CA ASN A 4 -0.37 9.17 18.95
C ASN A 4 -1.83 8.98 19.40
N SER A 5 -2.18 9.57 20.56
CA SER A 5 -3.45 9.39 21.28
C SER A 5 -4.71 9.79 20.50
N ILE A 6 -4.53 10.45 19.35
CA ILE A 6 -5.62 10.84 18.44
C ILE A 6 -6.07 9.64 17.59
N LYS A 7 -5.16 8.73 17.22
CA LYS A 7 -5.50 7.57 16.36
C LYS A 7 -6.38 6.53 17.04
N SER A 8 -6.27 6.36 18.35
CA SER A 8 -7.08 5.40 19.11
C SER A 8 -8.53 5.83 19.33
N ASN A 9 -8.88 7.08 18.98
CA ASN A 9 -10.19 7.68 19.24
C ASN A 9 -10.97 8.05 17.96
N LEU A 10 -10.43 7.81 16.76
CA LEU A 10 -11.21 7.97 15.54
C LEU A 10 -12.21 6.80 15.45
N SER A 11 -13.44 7.04 15.88
CA SER A 11 -14.54 6.12 15.64
C SER A 11 -15.13 6.34 14.25
N LYS A 12 -15.93 5.37 13.77
CA LYS A 12 -16.73 5.50 12.57
C LYS A 12 -17.60 6.75 12.57
N GLU A 13 -18.27 7.02 13.69
CA GLU A 13 -19.17 8.14 13.88
C GLU A 13 -18.41 9.47 13.79
N THR A 14 -17.20 9.51 14.35
CA THR A 14 -16.33 10.69 14.31
C THR A 14 -15.87 10.98 12.88
N ALA A 15 -15.41 9.96 12.15
CA ALA A 15 -14.99 10.10 10.75
C ALA A 15 -16.15 10.58 9.86
N ILE A 16 -17.32 9.96 9.98
CA ILE A 16 -18.53 10.38 9.24
C ILE A 16 -18.91 11.82 9.59
N SER A 17 -18.89 12.20 10.87
CA SER A 17 -19.24 13.55 11.31
C SER A 17 -18.29 14.61 10.75
N GLN A 18 -16.99 14.35 10.73
CA GLN A 18 -15.99 15.25 10.14
C GLN A 18 -16.21 15.48 8.64
N ILE A 19 -16.55 14.42 7.90
CA ILE A 19 -16.88 14.52 6.48
C ILE A 19 -18.15 15.35 6.29
N LYS A 20 -19.22 15.10 7.07
CA LYS A 20 -20.45 15.90 7.00
C LYS A 20 -20.21 17.37 7.30
N LEU A 21 -19.44 17.69 8.33
CA LEU A 21 -19.08 19.06 8.67
C LEU A 21 -18.31 19.73 7.53
N SER A 22 -17.38 18.99 6.90
CA SER A 22 -16.63 19.50 5.75
C SER A 22 -17.49 19.76 4.52
N LEU A 23 -18.48 18.91 4.27
CA LEU A 23 -19.46 19.10 3.18
C LEU A 23 -20.43 20.25 3.48
N GLY A 24 -20.86 20.40 4.74
CA GLY A 24 -21.79 21.45 5.17
C GLY A 24 -21.15 22.85 5.20
N ALA A 25 -19.86 22.93 5.53
CA ALA A 25 -19.10 24.18 5.46
C ALA A 25 -18.83 24.64 4.01
N ASP A 26 -18.95 23.73 3.03
CA ASP A 26 -18.76 24.00 1.61
C ASP A 26 -20.07 24.42 0.93
N ILE A 27 -20.50 25.65 1.20
CA ILE A 27 -21.76 26.21 0.71
C ILE A 27 -21.83 26.21 -0.83
N LYS A 28 -20.69 26.45 -1.50
CA LYS A 28 -20.60 26.50 -2.97
C LYS A 28 -20.54 25.11 -3.62
N LYS A 29 -20.39 24.06 -2.81
CA LYS A 29 -20.24 22.67 -3.26
C LYS A 29 -19.06 22.44 -4.19
N GLU A 30 -17.98 23.16 -3.97
CA GLU A 30 -16.77 23.11 -4.80
C GLU A 30 -15.73 22.11 -4.27
N ASN A 31 -15.82 21.69 -3.01
CA ASN A 31 -14.80 20.87 -2.38
C ASN A 31 -15.00 19.37 -2.68
N MET A 32 -13.89 18.72 -3.00
CA MET A 32 -13.81 17.27 -3.11
C MET A 32 -13.28 16.66 -1.82
N ILE A 33 -13.73 15.45 -1.51
CA ILE A 33 -13.25 14.68 -0.37
C ILE A 33 -12.77 13.31 -0.86
N ILE A 34 -11.53 12.96 -0.53
CA ILE A 34 -10.96 11.62 -0.72
C ILE A 34 -10.84 10.97 0.66
N VAL A 35 -11.33 9.74 0.80
CA VAL A 35 -11.12 8.89 1.98
C VAL A 35 -10.10 7.81 1.62
N VAL A 36 -9.06 7.66 2.43
CA VAL A 36 -7.94 6.74 2.18
C VAL A 36 -7.62 5.87 3.38
N GLU A 37 -6.82 4.83 3.19
CA GLU A 37 -6.50 3.87 4.25
C GLU A 37 -5.61 4.45 5.34
N GLY A 38 -4.54 5.16 4.95
CA GLY A 38 -3.48 5.57 5.86
C GLY A 38 -2.83 6.92 5.55
N GLN A 39 -1.86 7.28 6.38
CA GLN A 39 -1.10 8.52 6.25
C GLN A 39 -0.19 8.56 5.01
N ASP A 40 0.26 7.40 4.55
CA ASP A 40 1.15 7.34 3.39
C ASP A 40 0.41 7.63 2.09
N ASP A 41 -0.87 7.22 1.98
CA ASP A 41 -1.79 7.67 0.93
C ASP A 41 -1.96 9.19 0.92
N ILE A 42 -2.18 9.79 2.09
CA ILE A 42 -2.35 11.24 2.23
C ILE A 42 -1.10 11.97 1.73
N LYS A 43 0.08 11.53 2.16
CA LYS A 43 1.35 12.13 1.73
C LYS A 43 1.55 11.97 0.21
N PHE A 44 1.19 10.82 -0.34
CA PHE A 44 1.31 10.55 -1.77
C PHE A 44 0.35 11.40 -2.61
N LEU A 45 -0.95 11.38 -2.31
CA LEU A 45 -1.99 12.00 -3.13
C LEU A 45 -1.98 13.53 -3.07
N ARG A 46 -1.58 14.12 -1.94
CA ARG A 46 -1.67 15.57 -1.70
C ARG A 46 -1.01 16.42 -2.79
N LYS A 47 0.09 15.96 -3.39
CA LYS A 47 0.78 16.69 -4.47
C LYS A 47 0.08 16.65 -5.84
N PHE A 48 -0.92 15.79 -6.00
CA PHE A 48 -1.71 15.66 -7.23
C PHE A 48 -3.08 16.32 -7.12
N CYS A 49 -3.57 16.55 -5.91
CA CYS A 49 -4.88 17.13 -5.66
C CYS A 49 -4.93 18.64 -5.94
N LYS A 50 -6.10 19.12 -6.38
CA LYS A 50 -6.40 20.55 -6.40
C LYS A 50 -6.53 21.13 -4.98
N PRO A 51 -6.33 22.46 -4.79
CA PRO A 51 -6.43 23.10 -3.48
C PRO A 51 -7.77 22.90 -2.75
N ASN A 52 -8.88 22.74 -3.49
CA ASN A 52 -10.22 22.48 -2.97
C ASN A 52 -10.49 20.99 -2.65
N THR A 53 -9.46 20.14 -2.61
CA THR A 53 -9.60 18.73 -2.26
C THR A 53 -9.08 18.46 -0.85
N LYS A 54 -9.92 17.83 -0.02
CA LYS A 54 -9.57 17.36 1.32
C LYS A 54 -9.34 15.85 1.29
N ILE A 55 -8.36 15.37 2.04
CA ILE A 55 -8.07 13.93 2.17
C ILE A 55 -8.22 13.53 3.65
N PHE A 56 -9.02 12.51 3.92
CA PHE A 56 -9.24 11.95 5.25
C PHE A 56 -8.69 10.53 5.34
N GLU A 57 -7.96 10.24 6.41
CA GLU A 57 -7.62 8.87 6.80
C GLU A 57 -8.90 8.20 7.34
N SER A 58 -9.15 6.96 6.91
CA SER A 58 -10.19 6.12 7.47
C SER A 58 -9.86 5.72 8.91
N TYR A 59 -10.86 5.32 9.69
CA TYR A 59 -10.65 4.86 11.07
C TYR A 59 -10.16 3.40 11.16
N SER A 60 -10.21 2.63 10.07
CA SER A 60 -9.93 1.18 10.09
C SER A 60 -9.42 0.66 8.74
N GLY A 61 -8.46 1.38 8.13
CA GLY A 61 -7.86 1.01 6.83
C GLY A 61 -8.92 0.77 5.75
N LYS A 62 -8.71 -0.22 4.89
CA LYS A 62 -9.66 -0.59 3.81
C LYS A 62 -11.12 -0.72 4.26
N GLN A 63 -11.39 -1.37 5.40
CA GLN A 63 -12.75 -1.55 5.91
C GLN A 63 -13.37 -0.19 6.27
N GLY A 64 -12.59 0.71 6.87
CA GLY A 64 -13.05 2.06 7.18
C GLY A 64 -13.39 2.87 5.93
N VAL A 65 -12.58 2.76 4.86
CA VAL A 65 -12.88 3.40 3.56
C VAL A 65 -14.22 2.88 3.03
N GLU A 66 -14.39 1.57 2.98
CA GLU A 66 -15.61 0.91 2.49
C GLU A 66 -16.85 1.31 3.29
N GLU A 67 -16.77 1.26 4.62
CA GLU A 67 -17.91 1.62 5.49
C GLU A 67 -18.31 3.09 5.40
N ILE A 68 -17.34 4.00 5.22
CA ILE A 68 -17.63 5.44 5.03
C ILE A 68 -18.31 5.66 3.68
N ILE A 69 -17.75 5.13 2.60
CA ILE A 69 -18.23 5.39 1.25
C ILE A 69 -19.58 4.71 0.99
N CYS A 70 -19.79 3.49 1.51
CA CYS A 70 -21.05 2.77 1.38
C CYS A 70 -22.13 3.25 2.37
N SER A 71 -21.80 4.17 3.29
CA SER A 71 -22.76 4.69 4.27
C SER A 71 -23.89 5.46 3.61
N LYS A 72 -25.14 5.15 4.00
CA LYS A 72 -26.33 5.94 3.62
C LYS A 72 -26.25 7.39 4.10
N ILE A 73 -25.41 7.68 5.10
CA ILE A 73 -25.23 9.03 5.65
C ILE A 73 -24.34 9.87 4.73
N ILE A 74 -23.33 9.26 4.10
CA ILE A 74 -22.38 9.93 3.19
C ILE A 74 -22.71 9.51 1.76
N ASN A 75 -23.89 9.93 1.29
CA ASN A 75 -24.33 9.71 -0.08
C ASN A 75 -24.15 10.99 -0.92
N ASP A 76 -22.89 11.38 -1.12
CA ASP A 76 -22.53 12.58 -1.89
C ASP A 76 -21.42 12.21 -2.90
N PHE A 77 -21.64 12.54 -4.17
CA PHE A 77 -20.72 12.23 -5.27
C PHE A 77 -19.37 12.96 -5.16
N ARG A 78 -19.28 14.00 -4.32
CA ARG A 78 -18.03 14.71 -4.00
C ARG A 78 -17.12 13.91 -3.06
N VAL A 79 -17.60 12.82 -2.47
CA VAL A 79 -16.83 11.96 -1.57
C VAL A 79 -16.48 10.66 -2.28
N ILE A 80 -15.19 10.39 -2.47
CA ILE A 80 -14.70 9.14 -3.07
C ILE A 80 -13.74 8.41 -2.12
N GLY A 81 -13.61 7.10 -2.27
CA GLY A 81 -12.64 6.27 -1.59
C GLY A 81 -11.50 5.90 -2.52
N ILE A 82 -10.25 5.96 -2.06
CA ILE A 82 -9.09 5.38 -2.73
C ILE A 82 -8.44 4.41 -1.75
N ARG A 83 -8.24 3.16 -2.17
CA ARG A 83 -7.68 2.12 -1.31
C ARG A 83 -6.75 1.18 -2.08
N ASP A 84 -5.94 0.42 -1.35
CA ASP A 84 -5.16 -0.67 -1.92
C ASP A 84 -6.11 -1.71 -2.53
N LYS A 85 -5.70 -2.29 -3.65
CA LYS A 85 -6.45 -3.36 -4.30
C LYS A 85 -6.42 -4.64 -3.46
N ASP A 86 -5.33 -4.86 -2.72
CA ASP A 86 -4.95 -6.13 -2.11
C ASP A 86 -5.09 -7.27 -3.14
N TYR A 87 -5.99 -8.20 -2.86
CA TYR A 87 -6.34 -9.34 -3.70
C TYR A 87 -7.77 -9.20 -4.28
N CYS A 88 -8.38 -8.01 -4.17
CA CYS A 88 -9.73 -7.72 -4.62
C CYS A 88 -9.72 -7.19 -6.06
N ASN A 89 -10.45 -7.82 -6.97
CA ASN A 89 -10.45 -7.40 -8.39
C ASN A 89 -11.47 -6.31 -8.73
N THR A 90 -12.51 -6.14 -7.90
CA THR A 90 -13.62 -5.23 -8.20
C THR A 90 -14.02 -4.44 -6.96
N PRO A 91 -14.14 -3.11 -7.04
CA PRO A 91 -14.63 -2.31 -5.92
C PRO A 91 -16.08 -2.67 -5.60
N ILE A 92 -16.41 -2.66 -4.32
CA ILE A 92 -17.77 -2.94 -3.83
C ILE A 92 -18.77 -1.79 -4.12
N TYR A 93 -18.26 -0.62 -4.52
CA TYR A 93 -19.05 0.57 -4.75
C TYR A 93 -18.42 1.46 -5.81
N ASN A 94 -19.24 2.15 -6.62
CA ASN A 94 -18.78 2.93 -7.79
C ASN A 94 -18.00 4.22 -7.44
N ARG A 95 -17.95 4.59 -6.15
CA ARG A 95 -17.13 5.69 -5.63
C ARG A 95 -15.83 5.22 -4.98
N ILE A 96 -15.52 3.93 -5.04
CA ILE A 96 -14.27 3.36 -4.53
C ILE A 96 -13.37 3.03 -5.71
N PHE A 97 -12.15 3.54 -5.67
CA PHE A 97 -11.12 3.35 -6.68
C PHE A 97 -9.91 2.65 -6.05
N PHE A 98 -9.24 1.84 -6.85
CA PHE A 98 -8.04 1.14 -6.42
C PHE A 98 -6.80 1.77 -7.04
N TYR A 99 -5.67 1.65 -6.34
CA TYR A 99 -4.37 1.73 -7.01
C TYR A 99 -4.26 0.63 -8.07
N ASP A 100 -3.43 0.86 -9.09
CA ASP A 100 -3.43 0.03 -10.31
C ASP A 100 -2.91 -1.40 -10.07
N LYS A 101 -2.09 -1.57 -9.05
CA LYS A 101 -1.47 -2.83 -8.61
C LYS A 101 -2.00 -3.21 -7.24
N CYS A 102 -1.45 -4.23 -6.57
CA CYS A 102 -2.03 -4.68 -5.30
C CYS A 102 -2.07 -3.59 -4.22
N CYS A 103 -1.15 -2.62 -4.25
CA CYS A 103 -1.09 -1.51 -3.31
C CYS A 103 -0.41 -0.28 -3.93
N LEU A 104 -0.43 0.84 -3.21
CA LEU A 104 0.24 2.09 -3.58
C LEU A 104 1.71 1.88 -3.99
N GLU A 105 2.52 1.23 -3.15
CA GLU A 105 3.95 1.05 -3.42
C GLU A 105 4.19 0.23 -4.69
N MET A 106 3.39 -0.83 -4.91
CA MET A 106 3.50 -1.65 -6.12
C MET A 106 3.08 -0.90 -7.37
N MET A 107 2.10 0.01 -7.29
CA MET A 107 1.74 0.89 -8.40
C MET A 107 2.91 1.83 -8.74
N ILE A 108 3.59 2.38 -7.74
CA ILE A 108 4.75 3.24 -7.99
C ILE A 108 5.91 2.43 -8.57
N LEU A 109 6.20 1.26 -7.99
CA LEU A 109 7.31 0.39 -8.40
C LEU A 109 7.09 -0.28 -9.76
N SER A 110 5.88 -0.26 -10.33
CA SER A 110 5.66 -0.77 -11.69
C SER A 110 6.25 0.13 -12.78
N PHE A 111 6.75 1.31 -12.42
CA PHE A 111 7.54 2.18 -13.27
C PHE A 111 9.02 1.90 -13.00
N ASP A 112 9.73 1.32 -13.95
CA ASP A 112 11.08 0.81 -13.73
C ASP A 112 12.06 1.92 -13.36
N GLU A 113 11.93 3.10 -13.96
CA GLU A 113 12.73 4.29 -13.68
C GLU A 113 12.64 4.74 -12.21
N ILE A 114 11.53 4.43 -11.53
CA ILE A 114 11.37 4.75 -10.11
C ILE A 114 12.22 3.82 -9.25
N PHE A 115 12.23 2.51 -9.57
CA PHE A 115 13.10 1.58 -8.85
C PHE A 115 14.57 1.86 -9.14
N GLU A 116 14.95 2.19 -10.38
CA GLU A 116 16.32 2.62 -10.72
C GLU A 116 16.80 3.80 -9.88
N SER A 117 15.90 4.77 -9.61
CA SER A 117 16.21 5.93 -8.77
C SER A 117 16.47 5.52 -7.32
N LEU A 118 15.67 4.60 -6.76
CA LEU A 118 15.90 4.06 -5.41
C LEU A 118 17.17 3.21 -5.34
N TYR A 119 17.39 2.36 -6.34
CA TYR A 119 18.58 1.54 -6.47
C TYR A 119 19.84 2.41 -6.41
N SER A 120 19.88 3.48 -7.23
CA SER A 120 21.03 4.38 -7.34
C SER A 120 21.33 5.14 -6.04
N GLU A 121 20.29 5.45 -5.25
CA GLU A 121 20.43 6.19 -3.99
C GLU A 121 20.83 5.27 -2.81
N PHE A 122 20.25 4.06 -2.75
CA PHE A 122 20.30 3.24 -1.54
C PHE A 122 21.20 2.01 -1.64
N TYR A 123 21.41 1.43 -2.81
CA TYR A 123 22.12 0.17 -2.98
C TYR A 123 23.57 0.38 -3.44
N ASN A 124 24.52 -0.19 -2.68
CA ASN A 124 25.96 -0.09 -2.97
C ASN A 124 26.59 -1.45 -3.34
N GLY A 125 25.76 -2.45 -3.65
CA GLY A 125 26.24 -3.78 -4.03
C GLY A 125 26.59 -3.90 -5.51
N LYS A 126 26.69 -5.15 -5.99
CA LYS A 126 27.18 -5.47 -7.34
C LYS A 126 26.10 -5.96 -8.31
N ILE A 127 24.93 -6.34 -7.79
CA ILE A 127 23.80 -6.83 -8.60
C ILE A 127 23.18 -5.63 -9.31
N ASN A 128 22.92 -5.71 -10.61
CA ASN A 128 22.28 -4.59 -11.31
C ASN A 128 20.81 -4.41 -10.85
N SER A 129 20.23 -3.24 -11.12
CA SER A 129 18.90 -2.89 -10.63
C SER A 129 17.81 -3.87 -11.07
N TYR A 130 17.78 -4.26 -12.35
CA TYR A 130 16.79 -5.22 -12.85
C TYR A 130 16.89 -6.57 -12.13
N GLU A 131 18.09 -7.15 -12.05
CA GLU A 131 18.34 -8.41 -11.37
C GLU A 131 18.01 -8.34 -9.87
N LEU A 132 18.29 -7.20 -9.22
CA LEU A 132 17.98 -7.01 -7.82
C LEU A 132 16.47 -6.96 -7.58
N LYS A 133 15.74 -6.23 -8.43
CA LYS A 133 14.27 -6.15 -8.38
C LYS A 133 13.64 -7.54 -8.55
N GLU A 134 14.13 -8.29 -9.55
CA GLU A 134 13.67 -9.64 -9.85
C GLU A 134 13.98 -10.62 -8.70
N LEU A 135 15.19 -10.54 -8.13
CA LEU A 135 15.58 -11.31 -6.95
C LEU A 135 14.61 -11.08 -5.79
N ILE A 136 14.34 -9.81 -5.45
CA ILE A 136 13.43 -9.46 -4.35
C ILE A 136 12.03 -10.04 -4.60
N PHE A 137 11.50 -9.94 -5.82
CA PHE A 137 10.20 -10.52 -6.15
C PHE A 137 10.18 -12.05 -6.02
N LYS A 138 11.19 -12.74 -6.53
CA LYS A 138 11.31 -14.20 -6.43
C LYS A 138 11.38 -14.67 -4.98
N GLU A 139 12.18 -14.00 -4.15
CA GLU A 139 12.31 -14.32 -2.73
C GLU A 139 11.01 -14.01 -1.95
N LEU A 140 10.34 -12.90 -2.26
CA LEU A 140 9.06 -12.52 -1.65
C LEU A 140 7.87 -13.33 -2.15
N TYR A 141 8.00 -14.10 -3.22
CA TYR A 141 6.90 -14.91 -3.76
C TYR A 141 6.25 -15.78 -2.68
N LYS A 142 7.07 -16.45 -1.86
CA LYS A 142 6.61 -17.31 -0.76
C LYS A 142 5.78 -16.55 0.27
N ILE A 143 6.16 -15.32 0.61
CA ILE A 143 5.37 -14.46 1.52
C ILE A 143 4.09 -14.01 0.83
N SER A 144 4.18 -13.62 -0.44
CA SER A 144 3.08 -13.10 -1.26
C SER A 144 1.95 -14.13 -1.40
N ILE A 145 2.27 -15.38 -1.76
CA ILE A 145 1.27 -16.45 -1.87
C ILE A 145 0.66 -16.82 -0.51
N THR A 146 1.44 -16.76 0.57
CA THR A 146 0.93 -17.02 1.94
C THR A 146 -0.07 -15.95 2.35
N ARG A 147 0.20 -14.67 2.03
CA ARG A 147 -0.72 -13.55 2.29
C ARG A 147 -1.99 -13.64 1.45
N LYS A 148 -1.85 -13.97 0.16
CA LYS A 148 -2.99 -14.19 -0.75
C LYS A 148 -3.90 -15.29 -0.21
N TYR A 149 -3.33 -16.45 0.12
CA TYR A 149 -4.07 -17.57 0.70
C TYR A 149 -4.75 -17.17 2.02
N ASN A 150 -4.07 -16.40 2.87
CA ASN A 150 -4.64 -15.89 4.11
C ASN A 150 -5.88 -15.01 3.89
N GLU A 151 -5.84 -14.10 2.91
CA GLU A 151 -6.98 -13.24 2.58
C GLU A 151 -8.13 -14.05 1.96
N GLU A 152 -7.85 -14.87 0.94
CA GLU A 152 -8.86 -15.64 0.20
C GLU A 152 -9.61 -16.64 1.09
N ASN A 153 -8.96 -17.13 2.16
CA ASN A 153 -9.55 -18.07 3.11
C ASN A 153 -9.98 -17.41 4.43
N GLY A 154 -9.90 -16.08 4.55
CA GLY A 154 -10.37 -15.35 5.74
C GLY A 154 -9.66 -15.73 7.05
N LEU A 155 -8.41 -16.23 6.98
CA LEU A 155 -7.73 -16.84 8.15
C LEU A 155 -7.32 -15.81 9.21
N SER A 156 -7.32 -14.53 8.87
CA SER A 156 -7.00 -13.42 9.79
C SER A 156 -5.62 -13.59 10.46
N ILE A 157 -4.65 -14.19 9.76
CA ILE A 157 -3.25 -14.31 10.17
C ILE A 157 -2.59 -12.94 9.98
N LYS A 158 -1.90 -12.48 11.01
CA LYS A 158 -1.17 -11.21 11.02
C LYS A 158 0.24 -11.40 10.48
N PHE A 159 0.61 -10.55 9.53
CA PHE A 159 1.99 -10.44 9.02
C PHE A 159 2.69 -9.17 9.51
N SER A 160 1.93 -8.22 10.07
CA SER A 160 2.49 -7.03 10.72
C SER A 160 3.39 -7.44 11.88
N GLY A 161 4.65 -7.04 11.85
CA GLY A 161 5.65 -7.39 12.87
C GLY A 161 6.74 -8.35 12.38
N LEU A 162 6.66 -8.85 11.14
CA LEU A 162 7.76 -9.60 10.53
C LEU A 162 9.04 -8.76 10.49
N ASN A 163 10.14 -9.33 10.98
CA ASN A 163 11.44 -8.67 10.99
C ASN A 163 12.34 -9.20 9.86
N PHE A 164 12.35 -8.50 8.72
CA PHE A 164 13.10 -8.90 7.52
C PHE A 164 14.61 -9.09 7.75
N ASN A 165 15.21 -8.40 8.73
CA ASN A 165 16.61 -8.62 9.07
C ASN A 165 16.89 -10.05 9.55
N ASN A 166 15.93 -10.67 10.24
CA ASN A 166 16.02 -12.06 10.70
C ASN A 166 15.61 -13.06 9.60
N LEU A 167 14.75 -12.63 8.67
CA LEU A 167 14.21 -13.48 7.61
C LEU A 167 15.19 -13.66 6.44
N ILE A 168 16.16 -12.77 6.28
CA ILE A 168 17.02 -12.73 5.09
C ILE A 168 18.45 -13.13 5.46
N THR A 169 18.98 -14.17 4.81
CA THR A 169 20.40 -14.57 4.89
C THR A 169 20.97 -14.66 3.48
N ASN A 170 22.15 -14.05 3.24
CA ASN A 170 22.77 -14.00 1.90
C ASN A 170 21.78 -13.58 0.79
N ASP A 171 21.01 -12.52 1.06
CA ASP A 171 19.97 -11.95 0.18
C ASP A 171 18.81 -12.90 -0.20
N LYS A 172 18.64 -14.01 0.53
CA LYS A 172 17.57 -15.00 0.34
C LYS A 172 16.66 -15.11 1.55
N LEU A 173 15.40 -15.47 1.30
CA LEU A 173 14.41 -15.70 2.35
C LEU A 173 14.61 -17.06 3.02
N GLU A 174 14.84 -17.04 4.33
CA GLU A 174 14.91 -18.23 5.18
C GLU A 174 13.52 -18.71 5.56
N LEU A 175 12.99 -19.67 4.79
CA LEU A 175 11.62 -20.16 4.94
C LEU A 175 11.31 -20.73 6.35
N PRO A 176 12.17 -21.55 6.99
CA PRO A 176 11.92 -22.01 8.36
C PRO A 176 11.80 -20.84 9.35
N THR A 177 12.64 -19.81 9.18
CA THR A 177 12.61 -18.60 10.02
C THR A 177 11.34 -17.79 9.79
N PHE A 178 10.91 -17.62 8.54
CA PHE A 178 9.63 -16.99 8.21
C PHE A 178 8.44 -17.68 8.89
N ILE A 179 8.33 -19.00 8.78
CA ILE A 179 7.24 -19.75 9.42
C ILE A 179 7.27 -19.62 10.94
N ASN A 180 8.46 -19.66 11.55
CA ASN A 180 8.61 -19.51 12.99
C ASN A 180 8.18 -18.10 13.46
N GLU A 181 8.62 -17.05 12.78
CA GLU A 181 8.22 -15.67 13.08
C GLU A 181 6.71 -15.48 12.92
N LEU A 182 6.11 -16.05 11.86
CA LEU A 182 4.66 -16.00 11.65
C LEU A 182 3.88 -16.66 12.80
N LYS A 183 4.35 -17.82 13.29
CA LYS A 183 3.78 -18.49 14.46
C LYS A 183 3.91 -17.66 15.73
N LYS A 184 5.04 -16.99 15.94
CA LYS A 184 5.26 -16.10 17.11
C LYS A 184 4.30 -14.91 17.09
N ILE A 185 4.17 -14.21 15.96
CA ILE A 185 3.27 -13.05 15.80
C ILE A 185 1.81 -13.42 16.05
N ASN A 186 1.46 -14.67 15.73
CA ASN A 186 0.09 -15.19 15.84
C ASN A 186 -0.05 -16.22 16.96
N SER A 187 0.68 -16.04 18.07
CA SER A 187 0.62 -16.93 19.22
C SER A 187 -0.83 -17.18 19.65
N GLY A 188 -1.23 -18.46 19.74
CA GLY A 188 -2.59 -18.85 20.11
C GLY A 188 -3.59 -18.95 18.95
N LYS A 189 -3.19 -18.65 17.71
CA LYS A 189 -3.99 -18.95 16.50
C LYS A 189 -3.48 -20.20 15.79
N TYR A 190 -4.40 -20.92 15.17
CA TYR A 190 -4.05 -21.99 14.24
C TYR A 190 -3.38 -21.38 12.99
N ILE A 191 -2.19 -21.87 12.65
CA ILE A 191 -1.49 -21.54 11.42
C ILE A 191 -1.52 -22.80 10.54
N PRO A 192 -2.14 -22.76 9.35
CA PRO A 192 -2.13 -23.90 8.43
C PRO A 192 -0.72 -24.34 8.09
N ASN A 193 -0.57 -25.62 7.74
CA ASN A 193 0.67 -26.07 7.14
C ASN A 193 0.77 -25.52 5.71
N PHE A 194 1.62 -24.52 5.51
CA PHE A 194 1.87 -23.91 4.21
C PHE A 194 2.81 -24.71 3.31
N GLU A 195 3.37 -25.85 3.74
CA GLU A 195 4.34 -26.63 2.95
C GLU A 195 3.83 -26.95 1.55
N ARG A 196 2.57 -27.37 1.38
CA ARG A 196 2.03 -27.65 0.05
C ARG A 196 1.96 -26.41 -0.84
N LEU A 197 1.65 -25.25 -0.25
CA LEU A 197 1.61 -23.96 -0.95
C LEU A 197 3.02 -23.46 -1.29
N LEU A 198 3.97 -23.66 -0.40
CA LEU A 198 5.35 -23.17 -0.54
C LEU A 198 6.22 -24.06 -1.43
N ASN A 199 5.85 -25.33 -1.55
CA ASN A 199 6.47 -26.31 -2.43
C ASN A 199 5.81 -26.39 -3.82
N SER A 200 4.71 -25.64 -4.06
CA SER A 200 4.17 -25.55 -5.42
C SER A 200 5.18 -24.87 -6.33
N LYS A 201 5.26 -25.33 -7.58
CA LYS A 201 6.10 -24.66 -8.57
C LYS A 201 5.63 -23.21 -8.70
N VAL A 202 6.59 -22.30 -8.82
CA VAL A 202 6.30 -20.92 -9.24
C VAL A 202 5.59 -21.03 -10.59
N GLU A 203 4.43 -20.39 -10.71
CA GLU A 203 3.71 -20.34 -11.98
C GLU A 203 4.61 -19.64 -13.03
N GLU A 204 4.60 -20.09 -14.28
CA GLU A 204 5.51 -19.57 -15.31
C GLU A 204 5.30 -18.07 -15.59
N GLU A 205 4.13 -17.51 -15.21
CA GLU A 205 3.78 -16.09 -15.39
C GLU A 205 3.19 -15.48 -14.10
N VAL A 206 4.00 -15.38 -13.05
CA VAL A 206 3.56 -14.68 -11.82
C VAL A 206 3.57 -13.15 -12.03
N ASP A 207 2.40 -12.52 -11.95
CA ASP A 207 2.30 -11.05 -11.86
C ASP A 207 2.60 -10.58 -10.44
N TYR A 208 3.89 -10.42 -10.13
CA TYR A 208 4.38 -10.02 -8.82
C TYR A 208 3.76 -8.72 -8.31
N PHE A 209 3.54 -7.73 -9.19
CA PHE A 209 2.95 -6.44 -8.79
C PHE A 209 1.52 -6.57 -8.27
N ASN A 210 0.78 -7.61 -8.68
CA ASN A 210 -0.57 -7.85 -8.22
C ASN A 210 -0.67 -8.79 -7.01
N ILE A 211 0.44 -9.34 -6.50
CA ILE A 211 0.41 -10.24 -5.33
C ILE A 211 1.35 -9.85 -4.19
N THR A 212 2.41 -9.08 -4.47
CA THR A 212 3.45 -8.75 -3.50
C THR A 212 3.10 -7.51 -2.70
N ASN A 213 3.05 -7.62 -1.38
CA ASN A 213 2.80 -6.47 -0.53
C ASN A 213 3.93 -5.42 -0.64
N GLY A 214 3.53 -4.16 -0.81
CA GLY A 214 4.40 -3.00 -0.95
C GLY A 214 5.44 -2.85 0.15
N HIS A 215 4.98 -2.91 1.40
CA HIS A 215 5.86 -2.78 2.55
C HIS A 215 6.85 -3.93 2.66
N ASP A 216 6.44 -5.16 2.36
CA ASP A 216 7.36 -6.32 2.34
C ASP A 216 8.49 -6.10 1.33
N PHE A 217 8.17 -5.61 0.13
CA PHE A 217 9.18 -5.25 -0.88
C PHE A 217 10.16 -4.21 -0.35
N LEU A 218 9.66 -3.11 0.22
CA LEU A 218 10.53 -2.04 0.73
C LEU A 218 11.38 -2.49 1.92
N TYR A 219 10.84 -3.33 2.82
CA TYR A 219 11.62 -3.89 3.92
C TYR A 219 12.70 -4.86 3.45
N PHE A 220 12.39 -5.73 2.48
CA PHE A 220 13.39 -6.62 1.90
C PHE A 220 14.51 -5.82 1.21
N PHE A 221 14.15 -4.87 0.35
CA PHE A 221 15.11 -4.00 -0.33
C PHE A 221 15.98 -3.23 0.67
N LYS A 222 15.38 -2.68 1.72
CA LYS A 222 16.10 -2.01 2.81
C LYS A 222 17.12 -2.94 3.46
N THR A 223 16.72 -4.17 3.80
CA THR A 223 17.62 -5.14 4.44
C THR A 223 18.81 -5.50 3.54
N ILE A 224 18.60 -5.64 2.23
CA ILE A 224 19.72 -5.81 1.28
C ILE A 224 20.63 -4.57 1.29
N CYS A 225 20.04 -3.37 1.20
CA CYS A 225 20.81 -2.12 1.18
C CYS A 225 21.64 -1.92 2.45
N ASP A 226 21.06 -2.20 3.62
CA ASP A 226 21.74 -2.15 4.91
C ASP A 226 22.95 -3.10 4.97
N LYS A 227 22.86 -4.28 4.36
CA LYS A 227 23.98 -5.24 4.27
C LYS A 227 25.04 -4.80 3.25
N SER A 228 24.63 -4.14 2.17
CA SER A 228 25.55 -3.65 1.14
C SER A 228 26.38 -2.45 1.60
N LYS A 229 25.86 -1.67 2.57
CA LYS A 229 26.58 -0.54 3.16
C LYS A 229 27.40 -1.06 4.35
N ASN A 230 28.72 -0.93 4.29
CA ASN A 230 29.62 -1.15 5.43
C ASN A 230 29.45 -0.08 6.56
N ASN A 231 28.29 0.57 6.64
CA ASN A 231 28.02 1.65 7.59
C ASN A 231 27.49 1.09 8.90
N THR A 232 27.94 1.69 10.01
CA THR A 232 27.51 1.36 11.37
C THR A 232 26.06 1.75 11.67
N THR A 233 25.48 2.64 10.88
CA THR A 233 24.08 3.09 11.01
C THR A 233 23.26 2.65 9.80
N GLY A 234 22.28 1.77 10.02
CA GLY A 234 21.35 1.33 8.97
C GLY A 234 20.47 2.48 8.45
N ILE A 235 19.89 2.28 7.27
CA ILE A 235 18.96 3.20 6.62
C ILE A 235 17.73 3.39 7.54
N SER A 236 17.22 4.62 7.64
CA SER A 236 15.99 4.86 8.39
C SER A 236 14.81 4.13 7.74
N LYS A 237 13.90 3.59 8.56
CA LYS A 237 12.68 2.89 8.10
C LYS A 237 11.82 3.72 7.13
N ASP A 238 11.84 5.05 7.28
CA ASP A 238 10.99 5.95 6.51
C ASP A 238 11.71 6.52 5.26
N ALA A 239 13.03 6.32 5.13
CA ALA A 239 13.81 6.92 4.05
C ALA A 239 13.40 6.38 2.67
N ILE A 240 13.38 5.06 2.51
CA ILE A 240 13.03 4.42 1.23
C ILE A 240 11.55 4.66 0.87
N PRO A 241 10.54 4.45 1.76
CA PRO A 241 9.15 4.77 1.44
C PRO A 241 8.94 6.25 1.09
N SER A 242 9.65 7.16 1.75
CA SER A 242 9.59 8.59 1.42
C SER A 242 10.16 8.86 0.02
N ALA A 243 11.35 8.33 -0.28
CA ALA A 243 11.99 8.48 -1.59
C ALA A 243 11.14 7.87 -2.72
N LEU A 244 10.49 6.73 -2.46
CA LEU A 244 9.56 6.10 -3.40
C LEU A 244 8.40 7.05 -3.74
N ARG A 245 7.76 7.63 -2.72
CA ARG A 245 6.66 8.56 -2.97
C ARG A 245 7.12 9.84 -3.66
N THR A 246 8.30 10.38 -3.34
CA THR A 246 8.77 11.64 -3.91
C THR A 246 9.23 11.51 -5.37
N SER A 247 9.80 10.36 -5.76
CA SER A 247 10.23 10.08 -7.13
C SER A 247 9.06 9.98 -8.13
N PHE A 248 7.85 9.63 -7.67
CA PHE A 248 6.68 9.50 -8.54
C PHE A 248 6.14 10.87 -9.01
N SER A 249 6.23 11.18 -10.31
CA SER A 249 5.89 12.50 -10.86
C SER A 249 4.40 12.66 -11.22
N LYS A 250 3.98 13.90 -11.52
CA LYS A 250 2.66 14.19 -12.12
C LYS A 250 2.49 13.48 -13.47
N ILE A 251 3.58 13.24 -14.21
CA ILE A 251 3.55 12.53 -15.49
C ILE A 251 3.23 11.06 -15.25
N HIS A 252 3.92 10.39 -14.32
CA HIS A 252 3.63 8.99 -13.98
C HIS A 252 2.18 8.83 -13.49
N PHE A 253 1.71 9.74 -12.63
CA PHE A 253 0.34 9.69 -12.13
C PHE A 253 -0.72 9.73 -13.24
N LYS A 254 -0.53 10.58 -14.27
CA LYS A 254 -1.46 10.65 -15.42
C LYS A 254 -1.56 9.36 -16.23
N LEU A 255 -0.52 8.53 -16.20
CA LEU A 255 -0.49 7.24 -16.89
C LEU A 255 -1.26 6.15 -16.13
N THR A 256 -1.57 6.39 -14.85
CA THR A 256 -2.27 5.39 -14.01
C THR A 256 -3.74 5.25 -14.41
N LYS A 257 -4.27 4.03 -14.24
CA LYS A 257 -5.70 3.73 -14.32
C LYS A 257 -6.46 4.45 -13.22
N LEU A 258 -5.89 4.60 -12.03
CA LEU A 258 -6.46 5.40 -10.95
C LEU A 258 -6.76 6.83 -11.41
N TYR A 259 -5.81 7.52 -12.04
CA TYR A 259 -6.04 8.87 -12.58
C TYR A 259 -7.12 8.87 -13.65
N GLN A 260 -7.07 7.94 -14.61
CA GLN A 260 -8.02 7.90 -15.72
C GLN A 260 -9.46 7.67 -15.24
N THR A 261 -9.67 6.67 -14.38
CA THR A 261 -10.99 6.29 -13.87
C THR A 261 -11.59 7.36 -12.95
N THR A 262 -10.78 7.97 -12.07
CA THR A 262 -11.24 9.07 -11.22
C THR A 262 -11.51 10.35 -12.02
N LYS A 263 -10.72 10.63 -13.06
CA LYS A 263 -10.95 11.76 -13.97
C LYS A 263 -12.25 11.60 -14.75
N GLU A 264 -12.53 10.39 -15.24
CA GLU A 264 -13.80 10.08 -15.90
C GLU A 264 -14.98 10.22 -14.93
N TYR A 265 -14.86 9.65 -13.72
CA TYR A 265 -15.87 9.83 -12.67
C TYR A 265 -16.14 11.31 -12.38
N CYS A 266 -15.07 12.11 -12.24
CA CYS A 266 -15.19 13.53 -11.98
C CYS A 266 -15.87 14.26 -13.14
N LYS A 267 -15.50 13.95 -14.38
CA LYS A 267 -16.13 14.53 -15.58
C LYS A 267 -17.64 14.26 -15.61
N ASN A 268 -18.05 13.03 -15.33
CA ASN A 268 -19.46 12.64 -15.34
C ASN A 268 -20.29 13.31 -14.23
N ASN A 269 -19.63 13.84 -13.20
CA ASN A 269 -20.26 14.53 -12.08
C ASN A 269 -19.94 16.04 -12.02
N THR A 270 -19.34 16.60 -13.07
CA THR A 270 -18.92 18.01 -13.15
C THR A 270 -17.98 18.44 -12.01
N LEU A 271 -17.07 17.54 -11.63
CA LEU A 271 -16.10 17.72 -10.56
C LEU A 271 -14.68 17.93 -11.10
N TYR A 272 -13.81 18.46 -10.25
CA TYR A 272 -12.39 18.64 -10.55
C TYR A 272 -11.55 18.21 -9.35
N LEU A 273 -10.80 17.11 -9.50
CA LEU A 273 -10.04 16.51 -8.41
C LEU A 273 -8.53 16.79 -8.50
N TRP A 274 -7.95 16.57 -9.68
CA TRP A 274 -6.51 16.59 -9.88
C TRP A 274 -6.02 17.94 -10.44
N ASP A 275 -4.85 18.38 -9.96
CA ASP A 275 -4.09 19.56 -10.40
C ASP A 275 -3.04 19.20 -11.47
N CYS A 276 -3.30 18.14 -12.23
CA CYS A 276 -2.40 17.67 -13.27
C CYS A 276 -3.19 17.26 -14.52
#